data_AF-A0A970Q1C7-F1
#
_entry.id   AF-A0A970Q1C7-F1
#
_cell.length_a   1.000
_cell.length_b   1.000
_cell.length_c   1.000
_cell.angle_alpha   90.00
_cell.angle_beta   90.00
_cell.angle_gamma   90.00
#
_symmetry.space_group_name_H-M   'P 1'
#
loop_
_entity.id
_entity.type
_entity.pdbx_description
1 polymer ?
#
loop_
_entity_poly.entity_id
_entity_poly.type
_entity_poly.pdbx_seq_one_letter_code
_entity_poly.pdbx_strand_id
1 'polypeptide(L)' 'MIQGGAGTLKGTQVNSHGDHRIAMSLAVAALLAEGETVIANPQAVDISFPSFWQEMERLSR' A
#
# COMPACT_ATOMS: atom_id res chain seq x y z
N MET A 1 16.33 -1.76 -13.42
CA MET A 1 16.09 -3.16 -13.00
C MET A 1 15.75 -3.12 -11.52
N ILE A 2 14.57 -3.62 -11.12
CA ILE A 2 14.24 -3.78 -9.70
C ILE A 2 14.86 -5.11 -9.26
N GLN A 3 15.75 -5.08 -8.27
CA GLN A 3 16.36 -6.28 -7.68
C GLN A 3 15.66 -6.56 -6.35
N GLY A 4 14.91 -7.66 -6.29
CA GLY A 4 14.25 -8.11 -5.05
C GLY A 4 15.19 -8.94 -4.19
N GLY A 5 15.17 -8.72 -2.88
CA GLY A 5 15.76 -9.62 -1.89
C GLY A 5 14.76 -10.68 -1.43
N ALA A 6 15.22 -11.87 -1.06
CA ALA A 6 14.38 -13.03 -0.70
C ALA A 6 13.66 -12.92 0.67
N GLY A 7 13.50 -11.71 1.22
CA GLY A 7 12.92 -11.50 2.55
C GLY A 7 11.39 -11.35 2.50
N THR A 8 10.69 -11.95 3.47
CA THR A 8 9.27 -11.68 3.66
C THR A 8 9.07 -10.27 4.20
N LEU A 9 8.11 -9.53 3.63
CA LEU A 9 7.71 -8.23 4.17
C LEU A 9 7.02 -8.43 5.52
N LYS A 10 7.31 -7.53 6.47
CA LYS A 10 6.65 -7.49 7.77
C LYS A 10 5.76 -6.27 7.85
N GLY A 11 4.55 -6.47 8.34
CA GLY A 11 3.60 -5.39 8.58
C GLY A 11 4.16 -4.38 9.59
N THR A 12 3.99 -3.10 9.29
CA THR A 12 4.41 -1.99 10.16
C THR A 12 3.64 -0.72 9.83
N GLN A 13 3.86 0.34 10.61
CA GLN A 13 3.39 1.67 10.27
C GLN A 13 4.30 2.31 9.21
N VAL A 14 3.69 2.79 8.14
CA VAL A 14 4.39 3.45 7.02
C VAL A 14 3.69 4.77 6.68
N ASN A 15 4.40 5.69 6.03
CA ASN A 15 3.84 6.99 5.64
C ASN A 15 3.98 7.20 4.14
N SER A 16 2.90 7.59 3.47
CA SER A 16 2.92 7.93 2.04
C SER A 16 3.59 9.27 1.74
N HIS A 17 3.80 10.11 2.76
CA HIS A 17 4.27 11.48 2.67
C HIS A 17 3.40 12.36 1.73
N GLY A 18 2.13 12.00 1.56
CA GLY A 18 1.20 12.71 0.70
C GLY A 18 1.34 12.39 -0.80
N ASP A 19 2.23 11.47 -1.21
CA ASP A 19 2.31 11.01 -2.60
C ASP A 19 1.38 9.81 -2.82
N HIS A 20 0.43 9.97 -3.74
CA HIS A 20 -0.56 8.95 -4.06
C HIS A 20 0.06 7.66 -4.60
N ARG A 21 1.18 7.74 -5.33
CA ARG A 21 1.87 6.58 -5.88
C ARG A 21 2.53 5.79 -4.77
N ILE A 22 3.11 6.47 -3.79
CA ILE A 22 3.69 5.81 -2.62
C ILE A 22 2.58 5.12 -1.82
N ALA A 23 1.45 5.79 -1.58
CA ALA A 23 0.31 5.19 -0.89
C ALA A 23 -0.21 3.93 -1.60
N MET A 24 -0.42 3.97 -2.92
CA MET A 24 -0.85 2.81 -3.70
C MET A 24 0.19 1.68 -3.70
N SER A 25 1.48 2.01 -3.83
CA SER A 25 2.56 1.02 -3.83
C SER A 25 2.67 0.30 -2.48
N LEU A 26 2.56 1.05 -1.38
CA LEU A 26 2.55 0.51 -0.02
C LEU A 26 1.30 -0.37 0.22
N ALA A 27 0.14 0.01 -0.30
CA ALA A 27 -1.08 -0.79 -0.18
C ALA A 27 -0.95 -2.15 -0.88
N VAL A 28 -0.33 -2.20 -2.06
CA VAL A 28 -0.04 -3.47 -2.74
C VAL A 28 1.00 -4.29 -1.96
N ALA A 29 2.06 -3.65 -1.45
CA ALA A 29 3.07 -4.32 -0.64
C ALA A 29 2.48 -4.91 0.67
N ALA A 30 1.51 -4.20 1.28
CA ALA A 30 0.83 -4.63 2.49
C ALA A 30 0.05 -5.95 2.31
N LEU A 31 -0.47 -6.23 1.12
CA LEU A 31 -1.17 -7.49 0.83
C LEU A 31 -0.25 -8.72 0.96
N LEU A 32 1.06 -8.54 0.78
CA LEU A 32 2.07 -9.60 0.87
C LEU A 32 2.82 -9.60 2.21
N ALA A 33 2.58 -8.61 3.06
CA ALA A 33 3.27 -8.49 4.33
C ALA A 33 2.68 -9.44 5.38
N GLU A 34 3.54 -10.06 6.17
CA GLU A 34 3.12 -10.79 7.36
C GLU A 34 2.80 -9.80 8.48
N GLY A 35 1.55 -9.80 8.93
CA GLY A 35 1.05 -8.90 9.97
C GLY A 35 0.36 -7.66 9.40
N GLU A 36 -0.01 -6.74 10.28
CA GLU A 36 -0.78 -5.55 9.91
C GLU A 36 0.14 -4.43 9.40
N THR A 37 -0.19 -3.86 8.24
CA THR A 37 0.44 -2.63 7.74
C THR A 37 -0.55 -1.47 7.82
N VAL A 38 -0.15 -0.38 8.49
CA VAL A 38 -0.97 0.83 8.61
C VAL A 38 -0.32 1.95 7.82
N ILE A 39 -1.02 2.46 6.81
CA ILE A 39 -0.52 3.51 5.92
C ILE A 39 -1.07 4.87 6.38
N ALA A 40 -0.19 5.76 6.82
CA ALA A 40 -0.53 7.14 7.12
C ALA A 40 -0.74 7.95 5.82
N ASN A 41 -1.66 8.92 5.89
CA ASN A 41 -2.11 9.75 4.77
C ASN A 41 -2.70 8.96 3.57
N PRO A 42 -3.66 8.04 3.79
CA PRO A 42 -4.25 7.24 2.71
C PRO A 42 -5.09 8.08 1.72
N GLN A 43 -5.58 9.25 2.14
CA GLN A 43 -6.36 10.17 1.32
C GLN A 43 -5.60 10.73 0.11
N ALA A 44 -4.25 10.63 0.10
CA ALA A 44 -3.46 11.05 -1.05
C ALA A 44 -3.90 10.33 -2.33
N VAL A 45 -4.32 9.06 -2.22
CA VAL A 45 -4.76 8.24 -3.35
C VAL A 45 -5.94 8.86 -4.10
N ASP A 46 -6.81 9.59 -3.41
CA ASP A 46 -8.02 10.18 -4.00
C ASP A 46 -7.72 11.22 -5.09
N ILE A 47 -6.50 11.77 -5.13
CA ILE A 47 -6.04 12.72 -6.15
C ILE A 47 -6.03 12.08 -7.54
N SER A 48 -5.64 10.80 -7.64
CA SER A 48 -5.46 10.12 -8.93
C SER A 48 -6.37 8.91 -9.11
N PHE A 49 -6.84 8.29 -8.02
CA PHE A 49 -7.69 7.11 -8.07
C PHE A 49 -8.70 7.06 -6.90
N PRO A 50 -9.79 7.84 -6.95
CA PRO A 50 -10.78 7.94 -5.86
C PRO A 50 -11.42 6.62 -5.41
N SER A 51 -11.54 5.63 -6.30
CA SER A 51 -12.14 4.33 -5.98
C SER A 51 -11.11 3.24 -5.64
N PHE A 52 -9.83 3.61 -5.44
CA PHE A 52 -8.74 2.64 -5.23
C PHE A 52 -9.02 1.70 -4.04
N TRP A 53 -9.42 2.24 -2.89
CA TRP A 53 -9.64 1.44 -1.68
C TRP A 53 -10.81 0.46 -1.83
N GLN A 54 -11.86 0.86 -2.55
CA GLN A 54 -12.99 -0.03 -2.88
C GLN A 54 -12.53 -1.18 -3.77
N GLU A 55 -11.69 -0.88 -4.76
CA GLU A 55 -11.15 -1.90 -5.66
C GLU A 55 -10.18 -2.84 -4.94
N MET A 56 -9.35 -2.32 -4.03
CA MET A 56 -8.48 -3.13 -3.18
C MET A 56 -9.29 -4.07 -2.28
N GLU A 57 -10.39 -3.60 -1.67
CA GLU A 57 -11.29 -4.46 -0.89
C GLU A 57 -11.97 -5.53 -1.77
N ARG A 58 -12.34 -5.17 -3.00
CA ARG A 58 -12.94 -6.11 -3.96
C ARG A 58 -11.96 -7.22 -4.36
N LEU A 59 -10.66 -6.93 -4.45
CA LEU A 59 -9.62 -7.86 -4.87
C LEU A 59 -9.01 -8.69 -3.73
N SER A 60 -9.15 -8.24 -2.48
CA SER A 60 -8.62 -8.94 -1.30
C SER A 60 -9.59 -9.94 -0.66
N ARG A 61 -10.78 -10.11 -1.25
CA ARG A 61 -11.75 -11.18 -0.96
C ARG A 61 -11.55 -12.38 -1.87
#